data_AF-A0AB39AW33-F1
#
_entry.id   AF-A0AB39AW33-F1
#
_cell.length_a   1.000
_cell.length_b   1.000
_cell.length_c   1.000
_cell.angle_alpha   90.00
_cell.angle_beta   90.00
_cell.angle_gamma   90.00
#
_symmetry.space_group_name_H-M   'P 1'
#
loop_
_entity.id
_entity.type
_entity.pdbx_description
1 polymer ?
#
loop_
_entity_poly.entity_id
_entity_poly.type
_entity_poly.pdbx_seq_one_letter_code
_entity_poly.pdbx_strand_id
1 'polypeptide(L)'
;MSFSGHLSGDIYSHCWFYESTRRSFQFEGYGNICGGITAVALTAFMVESYLNLSCKLIFDLQARVNEVLDSSPSDFFDVIDDKSVKGTHINDKVAIAYGFKEQLDNLIGVFNDNLFGRKKVDFNRLCVGKSFYEIDDKIRFSPKAKFFALSEVLYADDTKKKEHRKLIEHLFNLRNSLAHGRSEFVSSSVWIEADDNSSFSSESIPPLQASWQEQCSIVNAKKAFDDSCEIIKFLSLSAFNDKYPFRMPTQIGAFLKG
;
A
#
# COMPACT_ATOMS: atom_id res chain seq x y z
N MET A 1 15.35 11.52 -41.94
CA MET A 1 15.92 10.62 -40.90
C MET A 1 14.80 10.28 -39.95
N SER A 2 14.44 9.00 -39.86
CA SER A 2 13.39 8.50 -38.97
C SER A 2 14.00 7.51 -37.99
N PHE A 3 13.46 7.39 -36.79
CA PHE A 3 13.86 6.37 -35.83
C PHE A 3 12.66 5.49 -35.50
N SER A 4 12.89 4.19 -35.36
CA SER A 4 11.90 3.22 -34.88
C SER A 4 12.44 2.54 -33.63
N GLY A 5 11.64 2.41 -32.58
CA GLY A 5 12.10 1.75 -31.37
C GLY A 5 10.98 1.15 -30.53
N HIS A 6 11.38 0.38 -29.53
CA HIS A 6 10.51 -0.26 -28.54
C HIS A 6 10.92 0.19 -27.14
N LEU A 7 9.92 0.48 -26.30
CA LEU A 7 10.06 0.83 -24.89
C LEU A 7 9.32 -0.21 -24.05
N SER A 8 9.97 -0.68 -22.98
CA SER A 8 9.38 -1.58 -21.99
C SER A 8 9.77 -1.15 -20.57
N GLY A 9 8.89 -1.41 -19.61
CA GLY A 9 9.11 -1.12 -18.20
C GLY A 9 7.83 -1.23 -17.39
N ASP A 10 7.96 -1.45 -16.09
CA ASP A 10 6.83 -1.50 -15.17
C ASP A 10 6.24 -0.11 -14.91
N ILE A 11 4.94 -0.04 -14.67
CA ILE A 11 4.27 1.19 -14.24
C ILE A 11 3.67 0.96 -12.86
N TYR A 12 4.23 1.64 -11.87
CA TYR A 12 3.84 1.52 -10.48
C TYR A 12 2.91 2.67 -10.07
N SER A 13 1.62 2.36 -9.96
CA SER A 13 0.59 3.35 -9.63
C SER A 13 0.78 3.98 -8.25
N HIS A 14 1.33 3.27 -7.26
CA HIS A 14 1.59 3.83 -5.93
C HIS A 14 2.62 4.96 -5.98
N CYS A 15 3.61 4.92 -6.88
CA CYS A 15 4.56 6.02 -7.08
C CYS A 15 3.86 7.27 -7.63
N TRP A 16 2.92 7.10 -8.56
CA TRP A 16 2.12 8.22 -9.08
C TRP A 16 1.20 8.82 -8.02
N PHE A 17 0.54 7.98 -7.21
CA PHE A 17 -0.29 8.45 -6.11
C PHE A 17 0.54 9.14 -5.03
N TYR A 18 1.72 8.64 -4.69
CA TYR A 18 2.66 9.29 -3.78
C TYR A 18 3.00 10.73 -4.24
N GLU A 19 3.44 10.89 -5.49
CA GLU A 19 3.76 12.21 -6.05
C GLU A 19 2.52 13.13 -6.13
N SER A 20 1.37 12.57 -6.49
CA SER A 20 0.11 13.33 -6.57
C SER A 20 -0.33 13.84 -5.19
N THR A 21 -0.24 13.01 -4.16
CA THR A 21 -0.54 13.41 -2.78
C THR A 21 0.41 14.51 -2.31
N ARG A 22 1.72 14.36 -2.54
CA ARG A 22 2.72 15.37 -2.17
C ARG A 22 2.44 16.72 -2.79
N ARG A 23 2.13 16.74 -4.09
CA ARG A 23 1.79 17.97 -4.82
C ARG A 23 0.47 18.58 -4.35
N SER A 24 -0.48 17.75 -3.92
CA SER A 24 -1.77 18.22 -3.38
C SER A 24 -1.58 19.04 -2.09
N PHE A 25 -0.61 18.70 -1.24
CA PHE A 25 -0.27 19.49 -0.05
C PHE A 25 0.39 20.83 -0.37
N GLN A 26 1.00 20.97 -1.54
CA GLN A 26 1.72 22.19 -1.95
C GLN A 26 0.85 23.15 -2.74
N PHE A 27 -0.33 22.71 -3.18
CA PHE A 27 -1.23 23.52 -3.99
C PHE A 27 -2.15 24.38 -3.11
N GLU A 28 -1.89 25.69 -3.06
CA GLU A 28 -2.64 26.64 -2.23
C GLU A 28 -4.11 26.77 -2.63
N GLY A 29 -4.45 26.49 -3.91
CA GLY A 29 -5.80 26.69 -4.44
C GLY A 29 -6.87 25.71 -3.94
N TYR A 30 -6.49 24.64 -3.21
CA TYR A 30 -7.47 23.69 -2.66
C TYR A 30 -8.10 24.18 -1.35
N GLY A 31 -7.43 25.03 -0.58
CA GLY A 31 -7.81 25.29 0.80
C GLY A 31 -7.71 24.04 1.69
N ASN A 32 -8.00 24.21 2.99
CA ASN A 32 -7.70 23.20 4.01
C ASN A 32 -8.47 21.87 3.78
N ILE A 33 -9.80 21.94 3.67
CA ILE A 33 -10.62 20.72 3.66
C ILE A 33 -10.58 20.00 2.31
N CYS A 34 -10.75 20.70 1.19
CA CYS A 34 -10.70 20.05 -0.13
C CYS A 34 -9.32 19.46 -0.42
N GLY A 35 -8.25 20.15 0.02
CA GLY A 35 -6.89 19.66 -0.08
C GLY A 35 -6.68 18.39 0.74
N GLY A 36 -7.15 18.36 1.98
CA GLY A 36 -7.03 17.16 2.82
C GLY A 36 -7.91 16.00 2.38
N ILE A 37 -9.15 16.23 1.89
CA ILE A 37 -9.98 15.16 1.26
C ILE A 37 -9.22 14.53 0.09
N THR A 38 -8.66 15.35 -0.79
CA THR A 38 -7.91 14.90 -1.97
C THR A 38 -6.70 14.09 -1.55
N ALA A 39 -5.92 14.60 -0.60
CA ALA A 39 -4.73 13.94 -0.10
C ALA A 39 -5.03 12.61 0.60
N VAL A 40 -6.09 12.53 1.41
CA VAL A 40 -6.53 11.29 2.07
C VAL A 40 -6.93 10.24 1.02
N ALA A 41 -7.71 10.63 0.01
CA ALA A 41 -8.14 9.72 -1.04
C ALA A 41 -6.95 9.17 -1.85
N LEU A 42 -6.03 10.04 -2.27
CA LEU A 42 -4.82 9.66 -2.98
C LEU A 42 -3.89 8.80 -2.11
N THR A 43 -3.78 9.08 -0.81
CA THR A 43 -3.02 8.25 0.14
C THR A 43 -3.61 6.84 0.23
N ALA A 44 -4.93 6.71 0.32
CA ALA A 44 -5.58 5.40 0.34
C ALA A 44 -5.33 4.62 -0.97
N PHE A 45 -5.37 5.28 -2.13
CA PHE A 45 -5.03 4.65 -3.42
C PHE A 45 -3.56 4.24 -3.51
N MET A 46 -2.64 5.08 -3.00
CA MET A 46 -1.22 4.76 -2.89
C MET A 46 -1.01 3.48 -2.08
N VAL A 47 -1.60 3.41 -0.89
CA VAL A 47 -1.50 2.25 0.00
C VAL A 47 -2.11 1.01 -0.66
N GLU A 48 -3.34 1.10 -1.16
CA GLU A 48 -4.00 -0.03 -1.83
C GLU A 48 -3.18 -0.57 -3.01
N SER A 49 -2.69 0.33 -3.87
CA SER A 49 -1.81 -0.04 -4.98
C SER A 49 -0.55 -0.76 -4.50
N TYR A 50 0.08 -0.29 -3.43
CA TYR A 50 1.30 -0.92 -2.91
C TYR A 50 1.04 -2.29 -2.26
N LEU A 51 -0.09 -2.44 -1.57
CA LEU A 51 -0.50 -3.74 -1.02
C LEU A 51 -0.75 -4.75 -2.15
N ASN A 52 -1.40 -4.32 -3.24
CA ASN A 52 -1.61 -5.15 -4.42
C ASN A 52 -0.30 -5.58 -5.06
N LEU A 53 0.63 -4.64 -5.25
CA LEU A 53 1.96 -4.94 -5.77
C LEU A 53 2.71 -5.92 -4.85
N SER A 54 2.67 -5.70 -3.54
CA SER A 54 3.36 -6.56 -2.58
C SER A 54 2.86 -8.00 -2.66
N CYS A 55 1.53 -8.19 -2.68
CA CYS A 55 0.96 -9.51 -2.86
C CYS A 55 1.32 -10.11 -4.23
N LYS A 56 1.27 -9.33 -5.32
CA LYS A 56 1.72 -9.80 -6.65
C LYS A 56 3.14 -10.32 -6.61
N LEU A 57 4.07 -9.54 -6.06
CA LEU A 57 5.49 -9.90 -6.02
C LEU A 57 5.75 -11.13 -5.15
N ILE A 58 5.06 -11.28 -4.01
CA ILE A 58 5.19 -12.49 -3.18
C ILE A 58 4.64 -13.73 -3.90
N PHE A 59 3.53 -13.61 -4.63
CA PHE A 59 2.97 -14.71 -5.44
C PHE A 59 3.82 -15.06 -6.67
N ASP A 60 4.63 -14.11 -7.16
CA ASP A 60 5.50 -14.29 -8.32
C ASP A 60 6.86 -14.88 -7.91
N LEU A 61 6.82 -16.09 -7.36
CA LEU A 61 8.00 -16.80 -6.84
C LEU A 61 9.09 -16.95 -7.92
N GLN A 62 8.68 -17.23 -9.15
CA GLN A 62 9.60 -17.47 -10.26
C GLN A 62 10.40 -16.22 -10.62
N ALA A 63 9.75 -15.04 -10.71
CA ALA A 63 10.47 -13.81 -11.01
C ALA A 63 11.53 -13.48 -9.94
N ARG A 64 11.20 -13.69 -8.66
CA ARG A 64 12.13 -13.46 -7.54
C ARG A 64 13.31 -14.42 -7.54
N VAL A 65 13.06 -15.69 -7.85
CA VAL A 65 14.13 -16.68 -8.02
C VAL A 65 15.05 -16.29 -9.18
N ASN A 66 14.47 -15.90 -10.32
CA ASN A 66 15.25 -15.48 -11.49
C ASN A 66 16.11 -14.24 -11.18
N GLU A 67 15.59 -13.26 -10.43
CA GLU A 67 16.35 -12.07 -10.04
C GLU A 67 17.64 -12.43 -9.27
N VAL A 68 17.56 -13.40 -8.35
CA VAL A 68 18.73 -13.90 -7.63
C VAL A 68 19.67 -14.69 -8.54
N LEU A 69 19.14 -15.49 -9.47
CA LEU A 69 19.96 -16.25 -10.42
C LEU A 69 20.68 -15.36 -11.44
N ASP A 70 20.02 -14.31 -11.92
CA ASP A 70 20.55 -13.36 -12.91
C ASP A 70 21.60 -12.43 -12.27
N SER A 71 21.54 -12.21 -10.96
CA SER A 71 22.44 -11.34 -10.19
C SER A 71 22.87 -11.99 -8.88
N SER A 72 23.47 -13.17 -8.97
CA SER A 72 23.84 -13.98 -7.81
C SER A 72 24.88 -13.30 -6.90
N PRO A 73 24.63 -13.25 -5.58
CA PRO A 73 25.62 -12.82 -4.59
C PRO A 73 26.88 -13.71 -4.59
N SER A 74 27.98 -13.18 -4.04
CA SER A 74 29.26 -13.92 -3.97
C SER A 74 29.21 -15.19 -3.13
N ASP A 75 28.30 -15.26 -2.16
CA ASP A 75 28.06 -16.39 -1.25
C ASP A 75 26.89 -17.28 -1.69
N PHE A 76 26.40 -17.13 -2.93
CA PHE A 76 25.20 -17.79 -3.43
C PHE A 76 25.18 -19.31 -3.21
N PHE A 77 26.26 -20.02 -3.58
CA PHE A 77 26.33 -21.48 -3.46
C PHE A 77 26.34 -21.93 -1.99
N ASP A 78 27.02 -21.19 -1.12
CA ASP A 78 27.06 -21.49 0.31
C ASP A 78 25.65 -21.37 0.93
N VAL A 79 24.92 -20.30 0.56
CA VAL A 79 23.56 -20.03 1.05
C VAL A 79 22.56 -21.10 0.60
N ILE A 80 22.62 -21.53 -0.67
CA ILE A 80 21.65 -22.51 -1.18
C ILE A 80 21.94 -23.94 -0.73
N ASP A 81 23.21 -24.32 -0.55
CA ASP A 81 23.55 -25.69 -0.17
C ASP A 81 23.43 -25.94 1.34
N ASP A 82 23.56 -24.90 2.18
CA ASP A 82 23.32 -24.98 3.62
C ASP A 82 21.85 -25.27 3.97
N LYS A 83 20.92 -24.69 3.19
CA LYS A 83 19.48 -24.72 3.49
C LYS A 83 18.65 -25.69 2.65
N SER A 84 19.24 -26.38 1.66
CA SER A 84 18.48 -27.21 0.72
C SER A 84 18.84 -28.70 0.77
N VAL A 85 17.84 -29.54 0.49
CA VAL A 85 18.03 -30.99 0.43
C VAL A 85 18.75 -31.37 -0.88
N LYS A 86 19.73 -32.27 -0.79
CA LYS A 86 20.43 -32.83 -1.97
C LYS A 86 19.43 -33.41 -2.97
N GLY A 87 19.56 -33.03 -4.24
CA GLY A 87 18.72 -33.51 -5.35
C GLY A 87 17.53 -32.61 -5.72
N THR A 88 17.30 -31.51 -5.00
CA THR A 88 16.25 -30.53 -5.34
C THR A 88 16.70 -29.64 -6.52
N HIS A 89 15.75 -29.25 -7.40
CA HIS A 89 16.01 -28.35 -8.52
C HIS A 89 16.52 -26.97 -8.04
N ILE A 90 17.41 -26.33 -8.80
CA ILE A 90 18.08 -25.09 -8.38
C ILE A 90 17.09 -23.98 -8.00
N ASN A 91 16.01 -23.81 -8.77
CA ASN A 91 14.98 -22.82 -8.49
C ASN A 91 14.31 -23.01 -7.12
N ASP A 92 14.03 -24.25 -6.74
CA ASP A 92 13.44 -24.58 -5.44
C ASP A 92 14.44 -24.35 -4.32
N LYS A 93 15.73 -24.65 -4.55
CA LYS A 93 16.80 -24.36 -3.59
C LYS A 93 16.87 -22.86 -3.28
N VAL A 94 16.85 -22.02 -4.32
CA VAL A 94 16.85 -20.55 -4.16
C VAL A 94 15.61 -20.09 -3.40
N ALA A 95 14.42 -20.55 -3.82
CA ALA A 95 13.15 -20.19 -3.18
C ALA A 95 13.12 -20.52 -1.68
N ILE A 96 13.72 -21.65 -1.28
CA ILE A 96 13.83 -22.06 0.13
C ILE A 96 14.89 -21.24 0.86
N ALA A 97 16.11 -21.14 0.29
CA ALA A 97 17.25 -20.55 0.98
C ALA A 97 17.05 -19.05 1.31
N TYR A 98 16.39 -18.33 0.40
CA TYR A 98 16.04 -16.91 0.55
C TYR A 98 14.66 -16.68 1.21
N GLY A 99 13.97 -17.75 1.67
CA GLY A 99 12.71 -17.67 2.40
C GLY A 99 11.48 -17.27 1.56
N PHE A 100 11.61 -17.20 0.24
CA PHE A 100 10.52 -16.80 -0.66
C PHE A 100 9.36 -17.80 -0.62
N LYS A 101 9.68 -19.10 -0.54
CA LYS A 101 8.68 -20.17 -0.47
C LYS A 101 7.89 -20.11 0.83
N GLU A 102 8.57 -20.00 1.96
CA GLU A 102 7.93 -19.86 3.27
C GLU A 102 7.03 -18.62 3.33
N GLN A 103 7.53 -17.48 2.81
CA GLN A 103 6.76 -16.25 2.75
C GLN A 103 5.47 -16.40 1.92
N LEU A 104 5.55 -17.06 0.76
CA LEU A 104 4.39 -17.35 -0.09
C LEU A 104 3.40 -18.30 0.60
N ASP A 105 3.89 -19.42 1.13
CA ASP A 105 3.07 -20.44 1.78
C ASP A 105 2.32 -19.85 2.99
N ASN A 106 3.00 -19.05 3.81
CA ASN A 106 2.40 -18.36 4.94
C ASN A 106 1.33 -17.34 4.48
N LEU A 107 1.61 -16.57 3.43
CA LEU A 107 0.64 -15.60 2.90
C LEU A 107 -0.62 -16.28 2.36
N ILE A 108 -0.46 -17.39 1.62
CA ILE A 108 -1.58 -18.21 1.13
C ILE A 108 -2.37 -18.78 2.30
N GLY A 109 -1.70 -19.30 3.33
CA GLY A 109 -2.32 -19.80 4.55
C GLY A 109 -3.22 -18.76 5.20
N VAL A 110 -2.68 -17.56 5.47
CA VAL A 110 -3.43 -16.47 6.11
C VAL A 110 -4.63 -16.03 5.26
N PHE A 111 -4.50 -15.93 3.93
CA PHE A 111 -5.65 -15.62 3.08
C PHE A 111 -6.71 -16.73 3.15
N ASN A 112 -6.31 -18.00 3.01
CA ASN A 112 -7.23 -19.13 3.02
C ASN A 112 -7.99 -19.26 4.35
N ASP A 113 -7.34 -18.99 5.48
CA ASP A 113 -7.96 -19.08 6.81
C ASP A 113 -9.03 -18.01 7.05
N ASN A 114 -8.89 -16.87 6.37
CA ASN A 114 -9.85 -15.76 6.43
C ASN A 114 -10.93 -15.82 5.34
N LEU A 115 -10.92 -16.85 4.50
CA LEU A 115 -11.93 -17.07 3.46
C LEU A 115 -12.92 -18.17 3.83
N PHE A 116 -14.16 -17.99 3.39
CA PHE A 116 -15.26 -18.91 3.66
C PHE A 116 -16.06 -19.23 2.39
N GLY A 117 -16.74 -20.39 2.41
CA GLY A 117 -17.66 -20.83 1.36
C GLY A 117 -17.05 -20.80 -0.03
N ARG A 118 -17.80 -20.25 -1.00
CA ARG A 118 -17.39 -20.20 -2.41
C ARG A 118 -16.06 -19.48 -2.64
N LYS A 119 -15.78 -18.40 -1.89
CA LYS A 119 -14.52 -17.66 -2.04
C LYS A 119 -13.30 -18.52 -1.66
N LYS A 120 -13.40 -19.33 -0.60
CA LYS A 120 -12.33 -20.26 -0.20
C LYS A 120 -12.06 -21.31 -1.29
N VAL A 121 -13.12 -21.88 -1.85
CA VAL A 121 -13.03 -22.86 -2.96
C VAL A 121 -12.40 -22.22 -4.20
N ASP A 122 -12.86 -21.04 -4.59
CA ASP A 122 -12.30 -20.31 -5.74
C ASP A 122 -10.82 -19.96 -5.52
N PHE A 123 -10.44 -19.49 -4.32
CA PHE A 123 -9.07 -19.17 -3.97
C PHE A 123 -8.15 -20.38 -4.10
N ASN A 124 -8.49 -21.50 -3.45
CA ASN A 124 -7.69 -22.73 -3.49
C ASN A 124 -7.45 -23.25 -4.91
N ARG A 125 -8.44 -23.08 -5.80
CA ARG A 125 -8.28 -23.44 -7.22
C ARG A 125 -7.34 -22.49 -7.95
N LEU A 126 -7.41 -21.19 -7.69
CA LEU A 126 -6.64 -20.18 -8.43
C LEU A 126 -5.18 -20.11 -7.96
N CYS A 127 -4.90 -20.37 -6.69
CA CYS A 127 -3.55 -20.32 -6.12
C CYS A 127 -2.53 -21.25 -6.79
N VAL A 128 -2.97 -22.29 -7.51
CA VAL A 128 -2.09 -23.29 -8.12
C VAL A 128 -1.40 -22.79 -9.41
N GLY A 129 -1.78 -21.64 -9.96
CA GLY A 129 -1.12 -21.13 -11.16
C GLY A 129 -1.64 -19.83 -11.74
N LYS A 130 -2.40 -19.05 -10.97
CA LYS A 130 -2.86 -17.72 -11.39
C LYS A 130 -2.08 -16.62 -10.72
N SER A 131 -1.94 -15.50 -11.43
CA SER A 131 -1.34 -14.29 -10.87
C SER A 131 -2.19 -13.77 -9.71
N PHE A 132 -1.57 -13.06 -8.76
CA PHE A 132 -2.34 -12.46 -7.66
C PHE A 132 -3.44 -11.52 -8.15
N TYR A 133 -3.23 -10.79 -9.25
CA TYR A 133 -4.27 -9.91 -9.81
C TYR A 133 -5.50 -10.70 -10.29
N GLU A 134 -5.31 -11.82 -10.98
CA GLU A 134 -6.44 -12.69 -11.38
C GLU A 134 -7.17 -13.26 -10.15
N ILE A 135 -6.43 -13.60 -9.09
CA ILE A 135 -7.00 -14.08 -7.82
C ILE A 135 -7.81 -12.95 -7.18
N ASP A 136 -7.23 -11.75 -7.05
CA ASP A 136 -7.86 -10.61 -6.40
C ASP A 136 -9.06 -10.07 -7.18
N ASP A 137 -9.03 -10.08 -8.51
CA ASP A 137 -10.19 -9.71 -9.34
C ASP A 137 -11.39 -10.62 -9.07
N LYS A 138 -11.13 -11.91 -8.81
CA LYS A 138 -12.17 -12.89 -8.51
C LYS A 138 -12.64 -12.82 -7.05
N ILE A 139 -11.72 -12.74 -6.10
CA ILE A 139 -12.02 -12.83 -4.67
C ILE A 139 -12.39 -11.47 -4.07
N ARG A 140 -11.80 -10.40 -4.62
CA ARG A 140 -11.89 -9.00 -4.19
C ARG A 140 -11.51 -8.83 -2.73
N PHE A 141 -10.23 -9.05 -2.42
CA PHE A 141 -9.75 -8.81 -1.07
C PHE A 141 -9.77 -7.31 -0.78
N SER A 142 -10.31 -6.93 0.38
CA SER A 142 -10.26 -5.53 0.79
C SER A 142 -8.82 -5.12 1.07
N PRO A 143 -8.46 -3.83 0.94
CA PRO A 143 -7.12 -3.36 1.29
C PRO A 143 -6.73 -3.71 2.74
N LYS A 144 -7.70 -3.66 3.65
CA LYS A 144 -7.52 -4.09 5.05
C LYS A 144 -7.16 -5.56 5.16
N ALA A 145 -7.82 -6.45 4.41
CA ALA A 145 -7.52 -7.87 4.40
C ALA A 145 -6.13 -8.16 3.83
N LYS A 146 -5.73 -7.43 2.77
CA LYS A 146 -4.38 -7.54 2.20
C LYS A 146 -3.31 -7.09 3.20
N PHE A 147 -3.52 -5.94 3.85
CA PHE A 147 -2.62 -5.48 4.90
C PHE A 147 -2.56 -6.43 6.10
N PHE A 148 -3.70 -6.98 6.52
CA PHE A 148 -3.75 -7.98 7.58
C PHE A 148 -2.88 -9.19 7.23
N ALA A 149 -3.06 -9.76 6.04
CA ALA A 149 -2.30 -10.93 5.59
C ALA A 149 -0.81 -10.63 5.48
N LEU A 150 -0.43 -9.52 4.83
CA LEU A 150 0.96 -9.08 4.74
C LEU A 150 1.57 -8.84 6.12
N SER A 151 0.82 -8.26 7.05
CA SER A 151 1.34 -7.96 8.38
C SER A 151 1.49 -9.19 9.27
N GLU A 152 0.70 -10.25 9.09
CA GLU A 152 0.97 -11.53 9.78
C GLU A 152 2.27 -12.18 9.30
N VAL A 153 2.62 -12.00 8.02
CA VAL A 153 3.81 -12.63 7.43
C VAL A 153 5.09 -11.82 7.66
N LEU A 154 5.00 -10.48 7.65
CA LEU A 154 6.17 -9.60 7.57
C LEU A 154 6.58 -8.95 8.89
N TYR A 155 5.73 -8.97 9.92
CA TYR A 155 6.03 -8.33 11.21
C TYR A 155 6.47 -9.35 12.23
N ALA A 156 7.67 -9.16 12.78
CA ALA A 156 8.11 -9.86 13.98
C ALA A 156 7.58 -9.23 15.28
N ASP A 157 7.38 -7.90 15.29
CA ASP A 157 6.90 -7.16 16.45
C ASP A 157 5.37 -7.01 16.42
N ASP A 158 4.69 -7.71 17.32
CA ASP A 158 3.24 -7.70 17.48
C ASP A 158 2.67 -6.32 17.89
N THR A 159 3.44 -5.51 18.62
CA THR A 159 3.01 -4.16 19.04
C THR A 159 2.97 -3.26 17.83
N LYS A 160 4.08 -3.22 17.07
CA LYS A 160 4.18 -2.45 15.83
C LYS A 160 3.15 -2.92 14.79
N LYS A 161 2.91 -4.24 14.70
CA LYS A 161 1.87 -4.83 13.86
C LYS A 161 0.49 -4.27 14.19
N LYS A 162 0.11 -4.28 15.48
CA LYS A 162 -1.20 -3.76 15.95
C LYS A 162 -1.35 -2.26 15.71
N GLU A 163 -0.29 -1.49 15.93
CA GLU A 163 -0.28 -0.05 15.66
C GLU A 163 -0.50 0.26 14.18
N HIS A 164 0.31 -0.33 13.30
CA HIS A 164 0.19 -0.10 11.86
C HIS A 164 -1.16 -0.57 11.32
N ARG A 165 -1.74 -1.65 11.87
CA ARG A 165 -3.10 -2.09 11.54
C ARG A 165 -4.14 -1.03 11.83
N LYS A 166 -4.10 -0.40 13.01
CA LYS A 166 -5.03 0.67 13.37
C LYS A 166 -4.92 1.87 12.41
N LEU A 167 -3.70 2.24 12.02
CA LEU A 167 -3.46 3.34 11.09
C LEU A 167 -4.05 3.04 9.70
N ILE A 168 -3.83 1.83 9.18
CA ILE A 168 -4.40 1.39 7.90
C ILE A 168 -5.93 1.27 7.97
N GLU A 169 -6.46 0.71 9.06
CA GLU A 169 -7.90 0.63 9.28
C GLU A 169 -8.56 2.00 9.30
N HIS A 170 -7.93 2.96 10.00
CA HIS A 170 -8.38 4.34 10.08
C HIS A 170 -8.38 5.00 8.69
N LEU A 171 -7.29 4.91 7.94
CA LEU A 171 -7.19 5.47 6.58
C LEU A 171 -8.32 4.97 5.66
N PHE A 172 -8.55 3.65 5.61
CA PHE A 172 -9.59 3.08 4.76
C PHE A 172 -11.01 3.33 5.28
N ASN A 173 -11.20 3.47 6.60
CA ASN A 173 -12.49 3.91 7.17
C ASN A 173 -12.82 5.35 6.76
N LEU A 174 -11.83 6.25 6.82
CA LEU A 174 -11.99 7.63 6.41
C LEU A 174 -12.28 7.71 4.91
N ARG A 175 -11.47 7.06 4.08
CA ARG A 175 -11.71 6.99 2.62
C ARG A 175 -13.10 6.45 2.28
N ASN A 176 -13.56 5.40 2.96
CA ASN A 176 -14.90 4.85 2.71
C ASN A 176 -16.01 5.80 3.15
N SER A 177 -15.83 6.50 4.28
CA SER A 177 -16.78 7.52 4.73
C SER A 177 -16.92 8.64 3.71
N LEU A 178 -15.80 9.09 3.12
CA LEU A 178 -15.78 10.06 2.03
C LEU A 178 -16.47 9.51 0.76
N ALA A 179 -16.13 8.29 0.36
CA ALA A 179 -16.68 7.66 -0.85
C ALA A 179 -18.19 7.42 -0.79
N HIS A 180 -18.75 7.26 0.41
CA HIS A 180 -20.20 7.09 0.61
C HIS A 180 -20.96 8.41 0.82
N GLY A 181 -20.29 9.57 0.77
CA GLY A 181 -20.95 10.88 0.83
C GLY A 181 -21.69 11.13 2.15
N ARG A 182 -21.12 10.69 3.28
CA ARG A 182 -21.79 10.75 4.58
C ARG A 182 -22.04 12.20 5.03
N SER A 183 -23.30 12.53 5.28
CA SER A 183 -23.68 13.75 6.02
C SER A 183 -23.76 13.47 7.51
N GLU A 184 -23.38 14.44 8.34
CA GLU A 184 -23.37 14.34 9.80
C GLU A 184 -24.14 15.52 10.40
N PHE A 185 -24.99 15.25 11.40
CA PHE A 185 -25.58 16.30 12.22
C PHE A 185 -24.56 16.71 13.28
N VAL A 186 -24.21 17.99 13.31
CA VAL A 186 -23.23 18.55 14.26
C VAL A 186 -23.93 19.67 15.04
N SER A 187 -23.82 19.62 16.36
CA SER A 187 -24.30 20.69 17.25
C SER A 187 -23.17 21.11 18.19
N SER A 188 -22.98 22.41 18.34
CA SER A 188 -22.04 22.99 19.30
C SER A 188 -22.75 24.06 20.11
N SER A 189 -22.48 24.10 21.41
CA SER A 189 -22.94 25.17 22.31
C SER A 189 -21.78 26.15 22.49
N VAL A 190 -21.99 27.41 22.12
CA VAL A 190 -20.97 28.46 22.27
C VAL A 190 -21.49 29.50 23.24
N TRP A 191 -20.66 29.86 24.23
CA TRP A 191 -20.88 30.98 25.12
C TRP A 191 -19.96 32.12 24.70
N ILE A 192 -20.52 33.30 24.46
CA ILE A 192 -19.77 34.48 24.04
C ILE A 192 -19.94 35.53 25.13
N GLU A 193 -18.88 35.75 25.89
CA GLU A 193 -18.81 36.86 26.86
C GLU A 193 -18.50 38.14 26.09
N ALA A 194 -19.38 39.13 26.19
CA ALA A 194 -19.16 40.46 25.63
C ALA A 194 -18.60 41.36 26.73
N ASP A 195 -17.31 41.70 26.63
CA ASP A 195 -16.75 42.78 27.45
C ASP A 195 -17.14 44.14 26.84
N ASP A 196 -17.69 44.99 27.71
CA ASP A 196 -17.98 46.42 27.57
C ASP A 196 -18.19 46.96 26.14
N ASN A 197 -19.46 47.15 25.76
CA ASN A 197 -19.91 47.94 24.60
C ASN A 197 -19.32 47.55 23.22
N SER A 198 -18.65 46.41 23.09
CA SER A 198 -18.24 45.88 21.79
C SER A 198 -19.41 45.17 21.10
N SER A 199 -19.66 45.52 19.83
CA SER A 199 -20.69 44.86 19.03
C SER A 199 -20.29 43.41 18.74
N PHE A 200 -21.20 42.47 19.00
CA PHE A 200 -21.06 41.07 18.60
C PHE A 200 -20.70 40.96 17.09
N SER A 201 -19.57 40.33 16.78
CA SER A 201 -19.22 39.95 15.41
C SER A 201 -19.61 38.51 15.17
N SER A 202 -20.37 38.24 14.11
CA SER A 202 -20.70 36.87 13.69
C SER A 202 -19.46 36.03 13.35
N GLU A 203 -18.32 36.67 13.08
CA GLU A 203 -17.05 35.99 12.80
C GLU A 203 -16.43 35.33 14.04
N SER A 204 -16.88 35.68 15.26
CA SER A 204 -16.42 35.04 16.51
C SER A 204 -17.07 33.68 16.78
N ILE A 205 -18.14 33.33 16.03
CA ILE A 205 -18.75 32.00 16.12
C ILE A 205 -17.89 31.01 15.33
N PRO A 206 -17.30 29.99 15.97
CA PRO A 206 -16.54 28.97 15.26
C PRO A 206 -17.47 28.18 14.31
N PRO A 207 -17.01 27.84 13.09
CA PRO A 207 -17.81 27.05 12.18
C PRO A 207 -18.06 25.65 12.75
N LEU A 208 -19.26 25.12 12.54
CA LEU A 208 -19.53 23.71 12.79
C LEU A 208 -18.68 22.86 11.84
N GLN A 209 -18.08 21.80 12.36
CA GLN A 209 -17.26 20.87 11.58
C GLN A 209 -17.72 19.44 11.85
N ALA A 210 -17.98 18.69 10.77
CA ALA A 210 -18.21 17.26 10.84
C ALA A 210 -16.92 16.52 11.22
N SER A 211 -17.04 15.33 11.81
CA SER A 211 -15.88 14.55 12.24
C SER A 211 -14.95 14.22 11.07
N TRP A 212 -15.51 13.95 9.90
CA TRP A 212 -14.73 13.70 8.69
C TRP A 212 -14.02 14.97 8.18
N GLN A 213 -14.57 16.17 8.40
CA GLN A 213 -13.91 17.42 8.00
C GLN A 213 -12.65 17.65 8.85
N GLU A 214 -12.74 17.41 10.16
CA GLU A 214 -11.60 17.49 11.06
C GLU A 214 -10.50 16.49 10.66
N GLN A 215 -10.88 15.23 10.42
CA GLN A 215 -9.96 14.18 9.96
C GLN A 215 -9.34 14.48 8.59
N CYS A 216 -10.03 15.24 7.74
CA CYS A 216 -9.56 15.70 6.45
C CYS A 216 -8.96 17.11 6.46
N SER A 217 -8.57 17.65 7.62
CA SER A 217 -7.69 18.83 7.63
C SER A 217 -6.35 18.50 6.97
N ILE A 218 -5.65 19.47 6.37
CA ILE A 218 -4.32 19.28 5.76
C ILE A 218 -3.34 18.67 6.76
N VAL A 219 -3.39 19.10 8.02
CA VAL A 219 -2.52 18.59 9.09
C VAL A 219 -2.75 17.09 9.30
N ASN A 220 -4.01 16.68 9.47
CA ASN A 220 -4.36 15.28 9.69
C ASN A 220 -4.13 14.43 8.44
N ALA A 221 -4.44 14.96 7.26
CA ALA A 221 -4.18 14.31 5.99
C ALA A 221 -2.67 14.09 5.74
N LYS A 222 -1.83 15.07 6.09
CA LYS A 222 -0.37 14.96 6.00
C LYS A 222 0.17 13.91 6.97
N LYS A 223 -0.34 13.90 8.21
CA LYS A 223 -0.01 12.83 9.16
C LYS A 223 -0.37 11.45 8.61
N ALA A 224 -1.59 11.28 8.09
CA ALA A 224 -2.00 10.00 7.49
C ALA A 224 -1.12 9.58 6.31
N PHE A 225 -0.68 10.55 5.49
CA PHE A 225 0.26 10.31 4.40
C PHE A 225 1.63 9.88 4.89
N ASP A 226 2.20 10.59 5.86
CA ASP A 226 3.53 10.29 6.41
C ASP A 226 3.53 8.92 7.11
N ASP A 227 2.54 8.65 7.96
CA ASP A 227 2.33 7.35 8.62
C ASP A 227 2.22 6.24 7.56
N SER A 228 1.45 6.45 6.49
CA SER A 228 1.30 5.47 5.39
C SER A 228 2.62 5.24 4.64
N CYS A 229 3.42 6.28 4.44
CA CYS A 229 4.72 6.17 3.79
C CYS A 229 5.70 5.34 4.61
N GLU A 230 5.69 5.50 5.94
CA GLU A 230 6.52 4.69 6.85
C GLU A 230 6.10 3.22 6.84
N ILE A 231 4.79 2.95 6.81
CA ILE A 231 4.26 1.59 6.70
C ILE A 231 4.72 0.94 5.39
N ILE A 232 4.59 1.63 4.25
CA ILE A 232 5.02 1.13 2.95
C ILE A 232 6.54 0.86 2.93
N LYS A 233 7.36 1.78 3.45
CA LYS A 233 8.81 1.57 3.56
C LYS A 233 9.15 0.35 4.40
N PHE A 234 8.44 0.15 5.52
CA PHE A 234 8.62 -1.04 6.34
C PHE A 234 8.27 -2.32 5.57
N LEU A 235 7.10 -2.38 4.92
CA LEU A 235 6.69 -3.54 4.11
C LEU A 235 7.70 -3.82 2.98
N SER A 236 8.15 -2.78 2.29
CA SER A 236 9.14 -2.84 1.21
C SER A 236 10.45 -3.46 1.67
N LEU A 237 10.99 -2.95 2.77
CA LEU A 237 12.25 -3.44 3.32
C LEU A 237 12.10 -4.88 3.82
N SER A 238 11.02 -5.20 4.54
CA SER A 238 10.81 -6.52 5.12
C SER A 238 10.53 -7.60 4.07
N ALA A 239 9.82 -7.28 2.99
CA ALA A 239 9.45 -8.26 1.96
C ALA A 239 10.48 -8.39 0.84
N PHE A 240 11.08 -7.28 0.43
CA PHE A 240 11.85 -7.18 -0.82
C PHE A 240 13.25 -6.59 -0.64
N ASN A 241 13.64 -6.20 0.58
CA ASN A 241 14.88 -5.47 0.86
C ASN A 241 15.01 -4.16 0.04
N ASP A 242 13.89 -3.58 -0.42
CA ASP A 242 13.87 -2.33 -1.17
C ASP A 242 13.68 -1.14 -0.23
N LYS A 243 14.67 -0.23 -0.23
CA LYS A 243 14.69 0.99 0.58
C LYS A 243 13.93 2.15 -0.06
N TYR A 244 13.55 2.05 -1.33
CA TYR A 244 13.03 3.15 -2.13
C TYR A 244 11.71 2.79 -2.85
N PRO A 245 10.65 2.36 -2.12
CA PRO A 245 9.41 1.89 -2.74
C PRO A 245 8.66 2.93 -3.57
N PHE A 246 8.99 4.22 -3.43
CA PHE A 246 8.35 5.32 -4.17
C PHE A 246 9.16 5.78 -5.40
N ARG A 247 10.28 5.11 -5.70
CA ARG A 247 11.08 5.42 -6.89
C ARG A 247 10.41 4.83 -8.13
N MET A 248 10.23 5.63 -9.17
CA MET A 248 9.75 5.13 -10.46
C MET A 248 10.76 4.13 -11.03
N PRO A 249 10.30 2.96 -11.53
CA PRO A 249 11.18 1.98 -12.14
C PRO A 249 11.80 2.53 -13.44
N THR A 250 12.98 2.04 -13.77
CA THR A 250 13.68 2.41 -15.01
C THR A 250 12.92 1.84 -16.22
N GLN A 251 12.75 2.65 -17.26
CA GLN A 251 12.24 2.20 -18.56
C GLN A 251 13.42 1.90 -19.48
N ILE A 252 13.35 0.78 -20.20
CA ILE A 252 14.37 0.37 -21.16
C ILE A 252 13.83 0.65 -22.57
N GLY A 253 14.64 1.34 -23.38
CA GLY A 253 14.31 1.65 -24.77
C GLY A 253 15.38 1.17 -25.73
N ALA A 254 14.98 0.54 -26.83
CA ALA A 254 15.85 0.20 -27.95
C ALA A 254 15.37 0.93 -29.20
N PHE A 255 16.26 1.68 -29.86
CA PHE A 255 15.93 2.49 -31.03
C PHE A 255 16.90 2.21 -32.19
N LEU A 256 16.36 2.16 -33.41
CA LEU A 256 17.09 1.98 -34.66
C LEU A 256 16.87 3.21 -35.55
N LYS A 257 17.93 3.62 -36.27
CA LYS A 257 17.90 4.72 -37.23
C LYS A 257 17.55 4.20 -38.62
N GLY A 258 16.58 4.85 -39.27
CA GLY A 258 16.17 4.65 -40.65
C GLY A 258 16.51 5.81 -41.57
#